data_AF-A0A0Q2M7S7-F1
#
_entry.id   AF-A0A0Q2M7S7-F1
#
_cell.length_a   1.000
_cell.length_b   1.000
_cell.length_c   1.000
_cell.angle_alpha   90.00
_cell.angle_beta   90.00
_cell.angle_gamma   90.00
#
_symmetry.space_group_name_H-M   'P 1'
#
loop_
_entity.id
_entity.type
_entity.pdbx_description
1 polymer ?
#
loop_
_entity_poly.entity_id
_entity_poly.type
_entity_poly.pdbx_seq_one_letter_code
_entity_poly.pdbx_strand_id
1 'polypeptide(L)'
;MGSGAGAGGKGGTGNAQFRPGETGGTGGAGGTGGQGGSATGTPGANGAGGAGGTGGQGGQGGAGFADDRQNTAGNGGAGGTGGVGGTGGAAGSGTGAAASAGAAGTGGQGGQGGTGGRTIYAGNSAGTGGVGGQGGAGGQGADGAVGGGTGYNGGLGGAGGVGGTGGSNSTGIGGTGGHGGKGGIGGDAGDGTGGQAGGTGGTGGSGGAGGTGGVGSSGKSGNAGGGGGVGNVGTGPSGSTGGTGGTGGTSGSGGAGSS
;
A
#
# COMPACT_ATOMS: atom_id res chain seq x y z
N MET A 1 -16.11 17.97 -6.34
CA MET A 1 -15.85 17.47 -4.97
C MET A 1 -15.45 16.01 -5.11
N GLY A 2 -14.18 15.67 -4.90
CA GLY A 2 -13.71 14.29 -5.01
C GLY A 2 -14.03 13.54 -3.73
N SER A 3 -14.87 12.50 -3.81
CA SER A 3 -15.04 11.53 -2.74
C SER A 3 -13.71 10.81 -2.50
N GLY A 4 -13.16 10.91 -1.29
CA GLY A 4 -11.94 10.18 -0.92
C GLY A 4 -12.14 8.67 -1.00
N ALA A 5 -11.06 7.93 -1.25
CA ALA A 5 -11.07 6.48 -1.24
C ALA A 5 -11.44 5.91 0.14
N GLY A 6 -12.33 4.93 0.19
CA GLY A 6 -12.62 4.19 1.42
C GLY A 6 -11.43 3.35 1.86
N ALA A 7 -11.23 3.20 3.18
CA ALA A 7 -10.27 2.24 3.73
C ALA A 7 -10.79 0.80 3.60
N GLY A 8 -9.89 -0.17 3.57
CA GLY A 8 -10.22 -1.58 3.50
C GLY A 8 -10.77 -2.12 4.81
N GLY A 9 -11.72 -3.06 4.74
CA GLY A 9 -12.29 -3.71 5.92
C GLY A 9 -11.23 -4.49 6.70
N LYS A 10 -11.37 -4.60 8.02
CA LYS A 10 -10.47 -5.46 8.83
C LYS A 10 -10.76 -6.94 8.57
N GLY A 11 -9.72 -7.77 8.63
CA GLY A 11 -9.82 -9.22 8.54
C GLY A 11 -10.47 -9.82 9.80
N GLY A 12 -11.24 -10.88 9.62
CA GLY A 12 -11.84 -11.63 10.72
C GLY A 12 -10.79 -12.37 11.57
N THR A 13 -11.08 -12.59 12.84
CA THR A 13 -10.23 -13.41 13.73
C THR A 13 -10.21 -14.87 13.28
N GLY A 14 -9.05 -15.53 13.38
CA GLY A 14 -8.91 -16.95 13.06
C GLY A 14 -9.78 -17.83 13.97
N ASN A 15 -10.22 -18.98 13.45
CA ASN A 15 -11.02 -19.94 14.22
C ASN A 15 -10.18 -21.13 14.71
N ALA A 16 -10.74 -21.91 15.64
CA ALA A 16 -10.04 -23.01 16.30
C ALA A 16 -9.61 -24.15 15.35
N GLN A 17 -10.14 -24.25 14.12
CA GLN A 17 -9.86 -25.35 13.19
C GLN A 17 -8.60 -25.11 12.33
N PHE A 18 -7.49 -24.68 12.94
CA PHE A 18 -6.17 -24.47 12.30
C PHE A 18 -6.06 -23.31 11.29
N ARG A 19 -7.02 -22.38 11.24
CA ARG A 19 -6.92 -21.26 10.29
C ARG A 19 -6.17 -20.07 10.91
N PRO A 20 -5.15 -19.51 10.22
CA PRO A 20 -4.65 -18.18 10.51
C PRO A 20 -5.79 -17.16 10.61
N GLY A 21 -5.53 -16.02 11.25
CA GLY A 21 -6.41 -14.86 11.11
C GLY A 21 -6.71 -14.59 9.65
N GLU A 22 -7.95 -14.16 9.34
CA GLU A 22 -8.31 -13.89 7.96
C GLU A 22 -7.55 -12.66 7.45
N THR A 23 -7.27 -12.61 6.15
CA THR A 23 -6.60 -11.46 5.54
C THR A 23 -7.48 -10.21 5.67
N GLY A 24 -6.86 -9.05 5.92
CA GLY A 24 -7.54 -7.76 5.88
C GLY A 24 -8.10 -7.48 4.50
N GLY A 25 -9.29 -6.89 4.44
CA GLY A 25 -9.89 -6.44 3.18
C GLY A 25 -9.00 -5.42 2.47
N THR A 26 -9.07 -5.38 1.15
CA THR A 26 -8.32 -4.41 0.33
C THR A 26 -8.84 -2.98 0.56
N GLY A 27 -7.94 -1.99 0.48
CA GLY A 27 -8.30 -0.57 0.47
C GLY A 27 -9.07 -0.21 -0.78
N GLY A 28 -10.06 0.69 -0.67
CA GLY A 28 -10.78 1.22 -1.81
C GLY A 28 -9.87 2.05 -2.72
N ALA A 29 -10.18 2.12 -4.02
CA ALA A 29 -9.42 2.95 -4.97
C ALA A 29 -9.60 4.45 -4.71
N GLY A 30 -8.56 5.23 -5.06
CA GLY A 30 -8.56 6.70 -5.14
C GLY A 30 -9.61 7.23 -6.09
N GLY A 31 -10.30 8.31 -5.72
CA GLY A 31 -11.14 9.04 -6.68
C GLY A 31 -10.31 9.61 -7.83
N THR A 32 -10.82 9.59 -9.06
CA THR A 32 -10.15 10.20 -10.22
C THR A 32 -10.11 11.73 -10.11
N GLY A 33 -9.10 12.35 -10.73
CA GLY A 33 -9.05 13.81 -10.86
C GLY A 33 -10.09 14.29 -11.87
N GLY A 34 -10.80 15.39 -11.55
CA GLY A 34 -11.79 15.97 -12.48
C GLY A 34 -11.14 16.54 -13.74
N GLN A 35 -11.83 16.50 -14.89
CA GLN A 35 -11.34 17.13 -16.13
C GLN A 35 -11.31 18.66 -16.00
N GLY A 36 -10.32 19.30 -16.62
CA GLY A 36 -10.26 20.76 -16.73
C GLY A 36 -11.31 21.34 -17.68
N GLY A 37 -11.84 22.52 -17.36
CA GLY A 37 -12.89 23.17 -18.17
C GLY A 37 -12.40 23.59 -19.57
N SER A 38 -13.23 23.48 -20.59
CA SER A 38 -12.91 23.87 -21.97
C SER A 38 -13.19 25.36 -22.23
N ALA A 39 -12.26 26.11 -22.84
CA ALA A 39 -12.53 27.48 -23.28
C ALA A 39 -13.22 27.48 -24.65
N THR A 40 -14.37 28.15 -24.76
CA THR A 40 -15.08 28.37 -26.04
C THR A 40 -15.09 29.86 -26.37
N GLY A 41 -14.67 30.24 -27.59
CA GLY A 41 -14.60 31.64 -28.03
C GLY A 41 -13.20 32.27 -27.93
N THR A 42 -13.14 33.61 -27.79
CA THR A 42 -11.95 34.51 -27.81
C THR A 42 -10.68 33.92 -27.17
N PRO A 43 -9.45 34.38 -27.51
CA PRO A 43 -8.20 33.82 -26.99
C PRO A 43 -8.13 33.88 -25.45
N GLY A 44 -8.59 32.84 -24.77
CA GLY A 44 -8.54 32.63 -23.33
C GLY A 44 -7.94 31.26 -23.04
N ALA A 45 -7.30 31.06 -21.88
CA ALA A 45 -6.68 29.76 -21.58
C ALA A 45 -7.73 28.68 -21.31
N ASN A 46 -7.45 27.43 -21.73
CA ASN A 46 -8.22 26.28 -21.27
C ASN A 46 -8.09 26.13 -19.74
N GLY A 47 -9.01 25.42 -19.11
CA GLY A 47 -8.97 25.09 -17.68
C GLY A 47 -8.02 23.93 -17.38
N ALA A 48 -7.31 23.99 -16.26
CA ALA A 48 -6.42 22.91 -15.84
C ALA A 48 -7.20 21.66 -15.39
N GLY A 49 -6.64 20.48 -15.64
CA GLY A 49 -7.12 19.22 -15.10
C GLY A 49 -6.93 19.13 -13.59
N GLY A 50 -7.89 18.53 -12.89
CA GLY A 50 -7.82 18.25 -11.47
C GLY A 50 -6.89 17.08 -11.15
N ALA A 51 -6.21 17.14 -10.01
CA ALA A 51 -5.31 16.05 -9.57
C ALA A 51 -6.08 14.76 -9.23
N GLY A 52 -5.47 13.62 -9.50
CA GLY A 52 -5.94 12.31 -9.06
C GLY A 52 -5.88 12.16 -7.54
N GLY A 53 -6.87 11.50 -6.96
CA GLY A 53 -6.94 11.26 -5.51
C GLY A 53 -6.00 10.17 -5.04
N THR A 54 -5.66 10.17 -3.75
CA THR A 54 -4.88 9.09 -3.13
C THR A 54 -5.71 7.81 -2.99
N GLY A 55 -5.09 6.65 -3.24
CA GLY A 55 -5.68 5.34 -2.98
C GLY A 55 -5.95 5.09 -1.48
N GLY A 56 -7.00 4.33 -1.17
CA GLY A 56 -7.39 4.02 0.20
C GLY A 56 -6.41 3.08 0.90
N GLN A 57 -6.32 3.15 2.22
CA GLN A 57 -5.46 2.25 2.99
C GLN A 57 -6.01 0.80 2.96
N GLY A 58 -5.13 -0.18 2.86
CA GLY A 58 -5.47 -1.59 3.05
C GLY A 58 -5.94 -1.90 4.48
N GLY A 59 -6.87 -2.82 4.61
CA GLY A 59 -7.42 -3.23 5.90
C GLY A 59 -6.42 -4.01 6.76
N GLN A 60 -6.58 -3.96 8.08
CA GLN A 60 -5.75 -4.72 9.01
C GLN A 60 -6.04 -6.24 8.89
N GLY A 61 -5.01 -7.08 8.96
CA GLY A 61 -5.16 -8.54 9.07
C GLY A 61 -5.79 -8.97 10.39
N GLY A 62 -6.55 -10.07 10.36
CA GLY A 62 -7.22 -10.62 11.53
C GLY A 62 -6.24 -11.20 12.56
N ALA A 63 -6.61 -11.17 13.84
CA ALA A 63 -5.80 -11.83 14.87
C ALA A 63 -5.83 -13.35 14.73
N GLY A 64 -4.73 -14.01 15.09
CA GLY A 64 -4.64 -15.46 15.19
C GLY A 64 -5.41 -16.00 16.38
N PHE A 65 -5.88 -17.25 16.25
CA PHE A 65 -6.62 -17.94 17.31
C PHE A 65 -5.75 -18.16 18.55
N ALA A 66 -6.30 -17.95 19.74
CA ALA A 66 -5.60 -18.24 21.00
C ALA A 66 -5.70 -19.73 21.34
N ASP A 67 -4.58 -20.32 21.78
CA ASP A 67 -4.49 -21.73 22.12
C ASP A 67 -5.53 -22.14 23.18
N ASP A 68 -6.25 -23.24 22.92
CA ASP A 68 -7.31 -23.78 23.77
C ASP A 68 -7.01 -25.18 24.33
N ARG A 69 -5.75 -25.65 24.22
CA ARG A 69 -5.24 -27.01 24.51
C ARG A 69 -5.54 -28.06 23.44
N GLN A 70 -6.64 -27.91 22.70
CA GLN A 70 -6.99 -28.83 21.61
C GLN A 70 -6.33 -28.39 20.31
N ASN A 71 -6.16 -27.08 20.14
CA ASN A 71 -5.59 -26.43 19.00
C ASN A 71 -4.50 -25.44 19.44
N THR A 72 -3.34 -25.51 18.81
CA THR A 72 -2.23 -24.58 19.05
C THR A 72 -2.59 -23.17 18.59
N ALA A 73 -1.95 -22.17 19.16
CA ALA A 73 -2.13 -20.78 18.75
C ALA A 73 -1.93 -20.57 17.24
N GLY A 74 -2.89 -19.89 16.59
CA GLY A 74 -2.86 -19.61 15.16
C GLY A 74 -2.05 -18.37 14.81
N ASN A 75 -1.55 -18.28 13.58
CA ASN A 75 -0.86 -17.09 13.08
C ASN A 75 -1.84 -15.92 12.83
N GLY A 76 -1.34 -14.69 12.90
CA GLY A 76 -2.10 -13.52 12.45
C GLY A 76 -2.30 -13.52 10.94
N GLY A 77 -3.42 -12.95 10.48
CA GLY A 77 -3.74 -12.78 9.07
C GLY A 77 -2.92 -11.71 8.39
N ALA A 78 -2.77 -11.79 7.07
CA ALA A 78 -2.06 -10.75 6.31
C ALA A 78 -2.84 -9.43 6.31
N GLY A 79 -2.13 -8.30 6.23
CA GLY A 79 -2.75 -7.01 5.94
C GLY A 79 -3.28 -6.96 4.50
N GLY A 80 -4.37 -6.23 4.28
CA GLY A 80 -4.94 -6.01 2.95
C GLY A 80 -4.07 -5.09 2.09
N THR A 81 -4.19 -5.18 0.77
CA THR A 81 -3.46 -4.29 -0.14
C THR A 81 -4.01 -2.87 -0.09
N GLY A 82 -3.13 -1.87 -0.26
CA GLY A 82 -3.55 -0.49 -0.48
C GLY A 82 -4.27 -0.31 -1.81
N GLY A 83 -5.17 0.66 -1.90
CA GLY A 83 -5.91 1.00 -3.10
C GLY A 83 -5.05 1.74 -4.13
N VAL A 84 -5.44 1.68 -5.40
CA VAL A 84 -4.75 2.39 -6.48
C VAL A 84 -5.00 3.90 -6.39
N GLY A 85 -4.00 4.73 -6.70
CA GLY A 85 -4.16 6.17 -6.85
C GLY A 85 -5.03 6.54 -8.06
N GLY A 86 -5.80 7.63 -7.95
CA GLY A 86 -6.61 8.14 -9.04
C GLY A 86 -5.76 8.68 -10.18
N THR A 87 -6.27 8.60 -11.41
CA THR A 87 -5.62 9.22 -12.56
C THR A 87 -5.65 10.74 -12.48
N GLY A 88 -4.64 11.39 -13.05
CA GLY A 88 -4.66 12.84 -13.25
C GLY A 88 -5.74 13.23 -14.27
N GLY A 89 -6.49 14.30 -14.00
CA GLY A 89 -7.51 14.80 -14.92
C GLY A 89 -6.87 15.46 -16.15
N ALA A 90 -7.42 15.24 -17.34
CA ALA A 90 -6.92 15.91 -18.54
C ALA A 90 -7.12 17.43 -18.48
N ALA A 91 -6.23 18.17 -19.15
CA ALA A 91 -6.42 19.59 -19.42
C ALA A 91 -7.70 19.83 -20.24
N GLY A 92 -8.31 21.00 -20.09
CA GLY A 92 -9.42 21.42 -20.93
C GLY A 92 -9.02 21.57 -22.40
N SER A 93 -9.99 21.39 -23.30
CA SER A 93 -9.80 21.48 -24.75
C SER A 93 -10.46 22.74 -25.32
N GLY A 94 -9.84 23.43 -26.27
CA GLY A 94 -10.39 24.64 -26.88
C GLY A 94 -9.40 25.38 -27.76
N THR A 95 -9.85 26.41 -28.49
CA THR A 95 -8.99 27.29 -29.33
C THR A 95 -8.08 28.20 -28.50
N GLY A 96 -8.22 28.14 -27.19
CA GLY A 96 -7.41 28.83 -26.20
C GLY A 96 -6.00 28.30 -26.05
N ALA A 97 -5.19 29.00 -25.27
CA ALA A 97 -3.88 28.48 -24.85
C ALA A 97 -4.06 27.16 -24.08
N ALA A 98 -3.19 26.18 -24.35
CA ALA A 98 -3.23 24.88 -23.69
C ALA A 98 -3.05 25.02 -22.17
N ALA A 99 -3.84 24.25 -21.42
CA ALA A 99 -3.75 24.20 -19.96
C ALA A 99 -2.98 22.97 -19.49
N SER A 100 -2.60 22.96 -18.21
CA SER A 100 -1.95 21.79 -17.62
C SER A 100 -2.96 20.72 -17.24
N ALA A 101 -2.64 19.44 -17.47
CA ALA A 101 -3.38 18.34 -16.88
C ALA A 101 -3.08 18.23 -15.38
N GLY A 102 -3.92 17.50 -14.66
CA GLY A 102 -3.74 17.23 -13.24
C GLY A 102 -2.68 16.17 -12.99
N ALA A 103 -1.98 16.29 -11.86
CA ALA A 103 -1.04 15.27 -11.41
C ALA A 103 -1.78 13.95 -11.11
N ALA A 104 -1.11 12.83 -11.36
CA ALA A 104 -1.59 11.52 -10.94
C ALA A 104 -1.61 11.39 -9.41
N GLY A 105 -2.59 10.66 -8.89
CA GLY A 105 -2.74 10.36 -7.48
C GLY A 105 -1.74 9.31 -6.99
N THR A 106 -1.46 9.30 -5.70
CA THR A 106 -0.56 8.31 -5.09
C THR A 106 -1.32 7.04 -4.72
N GLY A 107 -0.63 5.89 -4.75
CA GLY A 107 -1.18 4.64 -4.22
C GLY A 107 -1.41 4.70 -2.71
N GLY A 108 -2.38 3.94 -2.22
CA GLY A 108 -2.69 3.81 -0.80
C GLY A 108 -1.69 2.94 -0.06
N GLN A 109 -1.53 3.13 1.24
CA GLN A 109 -0.67 2.28 2.06
C GLN A 109 -1.27 0.87 2.22
N GLY A 110 -0.44 -0.17 2.23
CA GLY A 110 -0.84 -1.51 2.63
C GLY A 110 -1.29 -1.60 4.10
N GLY A 111 -2.19 -2.53 4.40
CA GLY A 111 -2.70 -2.75 5.75
C GLY A 111 -1.69 -3.41 6.67
N GLN A 112 -1.84 -3.24 7.99
CA GLN A 112 -0.99 -3.94 8.96
C GLN A 112 -1.34 -5.43 9.02
N GLY A 113 -0.34 -6.30 9.18
CA GLY A 113 -0.57 -7.70 9.51
C GLY A 113 -1.24 -7.89 10.88
N GLY A 114 -1.98 -8.98 11.05
CA GLY A 114 -2.67 -9.34 12.28
C GLY A 114 -1.73 -9.86 13.37
N THR A 115 -2.13 -9.75 14.63
CA THR A 115 -1.35 -10.29 15.76
C THR A 115 -1.44 -11.81 15.80
N GLY A 116 -0.34 -12.50 16.10
CA GLY A 116 -0.33 -13.94 16.35
C GLY A 116 -1.11 -14.34 17.60
N GLY A 117 -1.61 -15.57 17.60
CA GLY A 117 -2.35 -16.15 18.72
C GLY A 117 -1.49 -16.35 19.97
N ARG A 118 -2.09 -16.16 21.15
CA ARG A 118 -1.42 -16.41 22.44
C ARG A 118 -1.51 -17.88 22.84
N THR A 119 -0.48 -18.39 23.52
CA THR A 119 -0.56 -19.65 24.29
C THR A 119 -0.12 -19.47 25.74
N ILE A 120 -0.62 -20.35 26.60
CA ILE A 120 -0.22 -20.47 28.02
C ILE A 120 0.22 -21.88 28.40
N TYR A 121 0.23 -22.81 27.45
CA TYR A 121 0.47 -24.21 27.74
C TYR A 121 1.92 -24.55 27.47
N ALA A 122 2.57 -25.20 28.45
CA ALA A 122 3.95 -25.61 28.32
C ALA A 122 4.10 -26.58 27.13
N GLY A 123 5.15 -26.37 26.33
CA GLY A 123 5.41 -27.15 25.12
C GLY A 123 4.74 -26.60 23.85
N ASN A 124 3.75 -25.70 23.97
CA ASN A 124 3.10 -25.08 22.83
C ASN A 124 3.80 -23.79 22.40
N SER A 125 3.70 -23.47 21.11
CA SER A 125 4.24 -22.25 20.52
C SER A 125 3.15 -21.20 20.34
N ALA A 126 3.50 -19.93 20.54
CA ALA A 126 2.63 -18.82 20.18
C ALA A 126 2.63 -18.60 18.66
N GLY A 127 1.52 -18.07 18.14
CA GLY A 127 1.39 -17.81 16.71
C GLY A 127 2.31 -16.69 16.24
N THR A 128 2.73 -16.74 14.98
CA THR A 128 3.49 -15.64 14.36
C THR A 128 2.57 -14.47 14.04
N GLY A 129 3.13 -13.27 13.99
CA GLY A 129 2.44 -12.12 13.41
C GLY A 129 2.20 -12.31 11.90
N GLY A 130 1.12 -11.72 11.39
CA GLY A 130 0.79 -11.73 9.97
C GLY A 130 1.70 -10.81 9.16
N VAL A 131 1.84 -11.06 7.86
CA VAL A 131 2.61 -10.19 6.96
C VAL A 131 1.85 -8.88 6.71
N GLY A 132 2.55 -7.75 6.61
CA GLY A 132 1.97 -6.49 6.18
C GLY A 132 1.47 -6.54 4.73
N GLY A 133 0.40 -5.80 4.42
CA GLY A 133 -0.17 -5.75 3.08
C GLY A 133 0.70 -5.00 2.08
N GLN A 134 0.55 -5.28 0.80
CA GLN A 134 1.25 -4.53 -0.25
C GLN A 134 0.71 -3.10 -0.36
N GLY A 135 1.58 -2.12 -0.63
CA GLY A 135 1.15 -0.78 -1.04
C GLY A 135 0.39 -0.79 -2.38
N GLY A 136 -0.56 0.13 -2.55
CA GLY A 136 -1.32 0.29 -3.79
C GLY A 136 -0.49 0.91 -4.91
N ALA A 137 -0.89 0.71 -6.16
CA ALA A 137 -0.22 1.34 -7.30
C ALA A 137 -0.47 2.86 -7.34
N GLY A 138 0.50 3.63 -7.86
CA GLY A 138 0.27 5.03 -8.21
C GLY A 138 -0.73 5.15 -9.36
N GLY A 139 -1.39 6.30 -9.45
CA GLY A 139 -2.30 6.61 -10.55
C GLY A 139 -1.56 6.85 -11.86
N GLN A 140 -2.25 6.65 -12.98
CA GLN A 140 -1.70 6.98 -14.29
C GLN A 140 -1.58 8.50 -14.47
N GLY A 141 -0.48 8.94 -15.09
CA GLY A 141 -0.31 10.30 -15.58
C GLY A 141 -1.32 10.61 -16.68
N ALA A 142 -1.77 11.85 -16.75
CA ALA A 142 -2.62 12.30 -17.86
C ALA A 142 -1.83 12.41 -19.16
N ASP A 143 -2.50 12.19 -20.29
CA ASP A 143 -1.91 12.44 -21.61
C ASP A 143 -1.74 13.94 -21.88
N GLY A 144 -0.85 14.27 -22.80
CA GLY A 144 -0.67 15.63 -23.31
C GLY A 144 -1.94 16.16 -23.99
N ALA A 145 -2.12 17.49 -23.96
CA ALA A 145 -3.26 18.14 -24.60
C ALA A 145 -3.29 17.87 -26.12
N VAL A 146 -4.49 17.67 -26.69
CA VAL A 146 -4.65 17.48 -28.14
C VAL A 146 -4.15 18.72 -28.89
N GLY A 147 -3.20 18.55 -29.81
CA GLY A 147 -2.57 19.64 -30.57
C GLY A 147 -1.13 19.96 -30.18
N GLY A 148 -0.60 19.32 -29.13
CA GLY A 148 0.80 19.41 -28.73
C GLY A 148 0.92 19.60 -27.22
N GLY A 149 1.46 18.60 -26.53
CA GLY A 149 1.70 18.66 -25.09
C GLY A 149 2.50 17.46 -24.62
N THR A 150 3.36 17.67 -23.62
CA THR A 150 4.06 16.56 -22.95
C THR A 150 3.08 15.74 -22.13
N GLY A 151 3.29 14.43 -22.10
CA GLY A 151 2.58 13.56 -21.16
C GLY A 151 2.98 13.84 -19.72
N TYR A 152 2.11 13.52 -18.77
CA TYR A 152 2.34 13.77 -17.36
C TYR A 152 2.90 12.55 -16.65
N ASN A 153 3.62 12.79 -15.56
CA ASN A 153 4.24 11.72 -14.81
C ASN A 153 3.19 10.84 -14.12
N GLY A 154 3.52 9.55 -14.01
CA GLY A 154 2.76 8.63 -13.18
C GLY A 154 2.90 8.91 -11.69
N GLY A 155 1.91 8.48 -10.92
CA GLY A 155 1.85 8.69 -9.48
C GLY A 155 2.84 7.83 -8.70
N LEU A 156 3.18 8.25 -7.47
CA LEU A 156 3.98 7.43 -6.55
C LEU A 156 3.20 6.18 -6.09
N GLY A 157 3.86 5.02 -6.07
CA GLY A 157 3.33 3.81 -5.44
C GLY A 157 3.21 3.94 -3.92
N GLY A 158 2.18 3.36 -3.32
CA GLY A 158 1.93 3.41 -1.89
C GLY A 158 2.96 2.64 -1.07
N ALA A 159 3.15 2.99 0.20
CA ALA A 159 4.04 2.23 1.08
C ALA A 159 3.47 0.85 1.46
N GLY A 160 4.33 -0.13 1.68
CA GLY A 160 3.96 -1.42 2.26
C GLY A 160 3.45 -1.30 3.69
N GLY A 161 2.58 -2.21 4.10
CA GLY A 161 2.04 -2.30 5.45
C GLY A 161 3.06 -2.83 6.45
N VAL A 162 2.89 -2.51 7.73
CA VAL A 162 3.75 -3.04 8.81
C VAL A 162 3.38 -4.49 9.11
N GLY A 163 4.36 -5.33 9.42
CA GLY A 163 4.11 -6.69 9.89
C GLY A 163 3.37 -6.74 11.23
N GLY A 164 2.62 -7.81 11.46
CA GLY A 164 1.89 -8.02 12.70
C GLY A 164 2.79 -8.39 13.88
N THR A 165 2.32 -8.14 15.10
CA THR A 165 3.03 -8.56 16.31
C THR A 165 2.93 -10.08 16.51
N GLY A 166 4.00 -10.73 16.96
CA GLY A 166 3.96 -12.13 17.38
C GLY A 166 3.06 -12.37 18.59
N GLY A 167 2.49 -13.57 18.71
CA GLY A 167 1.65 -13.95 19.83
C GLY A 167 2.42 -14.06 21.15
N SER A 168 1.72 -13.93 22.27
CA SER A 168 2.38 -14.08 23.58
C SER A 168 2.46 -15.55 24.02
N ASN A 169 3.51 -15.93 24.75
CA ASN A 169 3.65 -17.25 25.37
C ASN A 169 4.01 -17.11 26.86
N SER A 170 3.11 -17.47 27.77
CA SER A 170 3.39 -17.30 29.21
C SER A 170 4.25 -18.40 29.82
N THR A 171 4.60 -19.45 29.07
CA THR A 171 5.41 -20.57 29.56
C THR A 171 6.64 -20.84 28.70
N GLY A 172 6.75 -20.16 27.56
CA GLY A 172 7.84 -20.34 26.60
C GLY A 172 8.15 -19.08 25.81
N ILE A 173 8.69 -19.27 24.60
CA ILE A 173 9.12 -18.18 23.73
C ILE A 173 7.90 -17.52 23.06
N GLY A 174 7.88 -16.19 23.02
CA GLY A 174 6.87 -15.43 22.28
C GLY A 174 6.94 -15.71 20.76
N GLY A 175 5.82 -15.52 20.06
CA GLY A 175 5.75 -15.71 18.62
C GLY A 175 6.63 -14.74 17.86
N THR A 176 7.07 -15.09 16.66
CA THR A 176 7.84 -14.16 15.82
C THR A 176 6.95 -13.06 15.27
N GLY A 177 7.49 -11.85 15.12
CA GLY A 177 6.83 -10.77 14.39
C GLY A 177 6.68 -11.10 12.90
N GLY A 178 5.62 -10.61 12.27
CA GLY A 178 5.37 -10.81 10.85
C GLY A 178 6.26 -9.95 9.96
N HIS A 179 6.43 -10.31 8.69
CA HIS A 179 7.21 -9.49 7.75
C HIS A 179 6.48 -8.20 7.37
N GLY A 180 7.23 -7.15 7.04
CA GLY A 180 6.68 -5.96 6.39
C GLY A 180 6.16 -6.27 4.98
N GLY A 181 5.16 -5.51 4.53
CA GLY A 181 4.59 -5.63 3.20
C GLY A 181 5.47 -5.01 2.12
N LYS A 182 5.32 -5.44 0.87
CA LYS A 182 6.03 -4.84 -0.26
C LYS A 182 5.48 -3.44 -0.58
N GLY A 183 6.34 -2.53 -1.02
CA GLY A 183 5.90 -1.26 -1.61
C GLY A 183 5.03 -1.43 -2.86
N GLY A 184 4.21 -0.44 -3.15
CA GLY A 184 3.35 -0.36 -4.32
C GLY A 184 4.12 -0.05 -5.60
N ILE A 185 3.49 -0.32 -6.74
CA ILE A 185 4.09 -0.01 -8.06
C ILE A 185 3.90 1.47 -8.36
N GLY A 186 4.89 2.15 -8.92
CA GLY A 186 4.69 3.49 -9.48
C GLY A 186 3.65 3.49 -10.60
N GLY A 187 2.90 4.57 -10.76
CA GLY A 187 1.92 4.71 -11.84
C GLY A 187 2.61 4.86 -13.19
N ASP A 188 1.94 4.45 -14.27
CA ASP A 188 2.46 4.68 -15.61
C ASP A 188 2.34 6.16 -16.00
N ALA A 189 3.24 6.62 -16.86
CA ALA A 189 3.15 7.97 -17.41
C ALA A 189 2.02 8.10 -18.43
N GLY A 190 1.60 9.34 -18.68
CA GLY A 190 0.76 9.67 -19.83
C GLY A 190 1.58 9.84 -21.11
N ASP A 191 0.89 9.67 -22.24
CA ASP A 191 1.46 9.82 -23.57
C ASP A 191 1.65 11.30 -23.95
N GLY A 192 2.70 11.58 -24.73
CA GLY A 192 2.87 12.88 -25.38
C GLY A 192 2.09 12.95 -26.69
N THR A 193 1.64 14.15 -27.06
CA THR A 193 0.89 14.37 -28.31
C THR A 193 1.63 15.35 -29.23
N GLY A 194 1.37 15.28 -30.55
CA GLY A 194 1.96 16.24 -31.51
C GLY A 194 3.47 16.13 -31.66
N GLY A 195 4.06 14.94 -31.44
CA GLY A 195 5.50 14.72 -31.49
C GLY A 195 6.25 15.12 -30.21
N GLN A 196 5.53 15.56 -29.18
CA GLN A 196 6.12 15.82 -27.86
C GLN A 196 6.38 14.51 -27.10
N ALA A 197 7.37 14.55 -26.20
CA ALA A 197 7.71 13.42 -25.34
C ALA A 197 6.57 13.09 -24.36
N GLY A 198 6.43 11.81 -24.02
CA GLY A 198 5.58 11.36 -22.92
C GLY A 198 6.15 11.72 -21.55
N GLY A 199 5.35 11.50 -20.50
CA GLY A 199 5.77 11.71 -19.13
C GLY A 199 6.76 10.64 -18.65
N THR A 200 7.29 10.81 -17.45
CA THR A 200 8.11 9.77 -16.80
C THR A 200 7.25 8.85 -15.95
N GLY A 201 7.59 7.56 -15.90
CA GLY A 201 6.94 6.61 -15.01
C GLY A 201 7.06 7.04 -13.54
N GLY A 202 6.04 6.71 -12.74
CA GLY A 202 6.00 6.99 -11.31
C GLY A 202 7.04 6.20 -10.53
N THR A 203 7.45 6.72 -9.39
CA THR A 203 8.37 6.02 -8.49
C THR A 203 7.66 4.89 -7.74
N GLY A 204 8.37 3.79 -7.49
CA GLY A 204 7.86 2.69 -6.68
C GLY A 204 7.72 3.10 -5.20
N GLY A 205 6.77 2.48 -4.50
CA GLY A 205 6.57 2.68 -3.07
C GLY A 205 7.66 2.06 -2.21
N SER A 206 7.80 2.52 -0.96
CA SER A 206 8.70 1.92 0.01
C SER A 206 8.14 0.61 0.58
N GLY A 207 9.03 -0.32 0.97
CA GLY A 207 8.66 -1.50 1.75
C GLY A 207 8.21 -1.13 3.17
N GLY A 208 7.31 -1.94 3.73
CA GLY A 208 6.82 -1.79 5.10
C GLY A 208 7.82 -2.31 6.14
N ALA A 209 7.72 -1.83 7.37
CA ALA A 209 8.55 -2.33 8.47
C ALA A 209 8.12 -3.74 8.90
N GLY A 210 9.08 -4.53 9.39
CA GLY A 210 8.78 -5.80 10.07
C GLY A 210 8.00 -5.60 11.36
N GLY A 211 7.25 -6.62 11.75
CA GLY A 211 6.45 -6.66 12.98
C GLY A 211 7.28 -6.94 14.21
N THR A 212 6.74 -6.59 15.37
CA THR A 212 7.39 -6.82 16.66
C THR A 212 7.29 -8.27 17.07
N GLY A 213 8.33 -8.82 17.71
CA GLY A 213 8.23 -10.13 18.36
C GLY A 213 7.18 -10.15 19.48
N GLY A 214 6.65 -11.34 19.77
CA GLY A 214 5.70 -11.57 20.84
C GLY A 214 6.36 -11.61 22.22
N VAL A 215 5.57 -11.42 23.27
CA VAL A 215 6.05 -11.50 24.65
C VAL A 215 6.19 -12.95 25.08
N GLY A 216 7.34 -13.34 25.62
CA GLY A 216 7.54 -14.67 26.21
C GLY A 216 7.89 -14.62 27.69
N SER A 217 7.90 -15.78 28.34
CA SER A 217 8.18 -15.91 29.77
C SER A 217 9.65 -15.71 30.11
N SER A 218 9.92 -15.05 31.25
CA SER A 218 11.26 -14.92 31.83
C SER A 218 12.31 -14.43 30.83
N GLY A 219 11.98 -13.37 30.07
CA GLY A 219 12.88 -12.80 29.07
C GLY A 219 12.93 -13.52 27.71
N LYS A 220 12.14 -14.58 27.49
CA LYS A 220 12.13 -15.35 26.22
C LYS A 220 11.26 -14.70 25.13
N SER A 221 11.56 -13.45 24.80
CA SER A 221 10.82 -12.73 23.76
C SER A 221 10.91 -13.39 22.40
N GLY A 222 9.89 -13.20 21.57
CA GLY A 222 9.90 -13.61 20.18
C GLY A 222 10.82 -12.73 19.33
N ASN A 223 11.29 -13.30 18.23
CA ASN A 223 12.11 -12.56 17.26
C ASN A 223 11.28 -11.52 16.52
N ALA A 224 11.95 -10.46 16.08
CA ALA A 224 11.40 -9.48 15.15
C ALA A 224 11.04 -10.10 13.79
N GLY A 225 10.11 -9.49 13.08
CA GLY A 225 9.89 -9.74 11.66
C GLY A 225 10.89 -9.01 10.77
N GLY A 226 11.16 -9.55 9.58
CA GLY A 226 11.96 -8.86 8.56
C GLY A 226 11.20 -7.73 7.87
N GLY A 227 11.92 -6.73 7.35
CA GLY A 227 11.34 -5.65 6.55
C GLY A 227 10.77 -6.12 5.21
N GLY A 228 9.90 -5.30 4.64
CA GLY A 228 9.26 -5.55 3.35
C GLY A 228 10.12 -5.15 2.14
N GLY A 229 9.83 -5.77 1.00
CA GLY A 229 10.50 -5.48 -0.26
C GLY A 229 10.13 -4.13 -0.87
N VAL A 230 10.98 -3.64 -1.76
CA VAL A 230 10.81 -2.40 -2.51
C VAL A 230 9.64 -2.49 -3.50
N GLY A 231 8.92 -1.39 -3.74
CA GLY A 231 7.96 -1.26 -4.84
C GLY A 231 8.63 -1.16 -6.21
N ASN A 232 7.96 -1.71 -7.23
CA ASN A 232 8.44 -1.64 -8.62
C ASN A 232 8.18 -0.25 -9.21
N VAL A 233 8.94 0.11 -10.24
CA VAL A 233 8.79 1.39 -10.96
C VAL A 233 7.58 1.38 -11.88
N GLY A 234 7.00 2.56 -12.13
CA GLY A 234 6.04 2.76 -13.21
C GLY A 234 6.74 2.82 -14.57
N THR A 235 6.02 2.47 -15.63
CA THR A 235 6.54 2.51 -16.99
C THR A 235 6.26 3.86 -17.66
N GLY A 236 7.12 4.25 -18.60
CA GLY A 236 6.87 5.38 -19.48
C GLY A 236 6.67 4.89 -20.92
N PRO A 237 6.00 5.66 -21.79
CA PRO A 237 5.88 5.34 -23.21
C PRO A 237 7.23 5.28 -23.94
N SER A 238 7.25 4.64 -25.12
CA SER A 238 8.48 4.43 -25.91
C SER A 238 9.22 5.75 -26.16
N GLY A 239 10.48 5.83 -25.71
CA GLY A 239 11.32 7.05 -25.79
C GLY A 239 11.32 7.94 -24.54
N SER A 240 10.56 7.61 -23.50
CA SER A 240 10.58 8.30 -22.19
C SER A 240 11.40 7.55 -21.13
N THR A 241 11.74 8.23 -20.03
CA THR A 241 12.46 7.62 -18.90
C THR A 241 11.48 6.90 -17.98
N GLY A 242 11.76 5.64 -17.64
CA GLY A 242 10.99 4.89 -16.63
C GLY A 242 11.14 5.48 -15.23
N GLY A 243 10.26 5.09 -14.30
CA GLY A 243 10.33 5.57 -12.92
C GLY A 243 11.56 5.05 -12.15
N THR A 244 11.76 5.55 -10.92
CA THR A 244 12.80 5.04 -10.00
C THR A 244 12.24 4.05 -8.98
N GLY A 245 13.06 3.10 -8.54
CA GLY A 245 12.69 2.14 -7.49
C GLY A 245 12.40 2.83 -6.15
N GLY A 246 11.58 2.21 -5.31
CA GLY A 246 11.37 2.68 -3.93
C GLY A 246 12.56 2.38 -3.00
N THR A 247 12.32 2.44 -1.69
CA THR A 247 13.28 1.98 -0.66
C THR A 247 12.81 0.69 0.02
N GLY A 248 13.74 -0.13 0.52
CA GLY A 248 13.42 -1.33 1.31
C GLY A 248 12.87 -0.99 2.69
N GLY A 249 12.10 -1.91 3.28
CA GLY A 249 11.57 -1.77 4.63
C GLY A 249 12.61 -2.08 5.72
N THR A 250 12.42 -1.53 6.91
CA THR A 250 13.28 -1.80 8.08
C THR A 250 12.86 -3.09 8.79
N SER A 251 13.78 -3.74 9.50
CA SER A 251 13.43 -4.84 10.41
C SER A 251 12.52 -4.35 11.55
N GLY A 252 11.72 -5.26 12.10
CA GLY A 252 10.95 -5.01 13.32
C GLY A 252 11.83 -5.00 14.58
N SER A 253 11.20 -4.83 15.73
CA SER A 253 11.85 -4.95 17.04
C SER A 253 11.58 -6.33 17.68
N GLY A 254 12.49 -6.79 18.54
CA GLY A 254 12.22 -7.96 19.40
C GLY A 254 11.02 -7.70 20.33
N GLY A 255 10.39 -8.76 20.83
CA GLY A 255 9.33 -8.64 21.82
C GLY A 255 9.84 -8.14 23.18
N ALA A 256 8.93 -7.68 24.04
CA ALA A 256 9.27 -7.46 25.45
C ALA A 256 9.37 -8.81 26.19
N GLY A 257 10.26 -8.93 27.17
CA GLY A 257 10.32 -10.09 28.05
C GLY A 257 9.36 -9.89 29.23
N SER A 258 8.62 -10.91 29.65
CA SER A 258 7.88 -10.82 30.92
C SER A 258 8.83 -11.10 32.09
N SER A 259 8.64 -10.37 33.20
CA SER A 259 9.25 -10.63 34.52
C SER A 259 8.73 -11.92 35.14
#